data_AF-A0A838U2K3-F1
#
_entry.id   AF-A0A838U2K3-F1
#
_cell.length_a   1.000
_cell.length_b   1.000
_cell.length_c   1.000
_cell.angle_alpha   90.00
_cell.angle_beta   90.00
_cell.angle_gamma   90.00
#
_symmetry.space_group_name_H-M   'P 1'
#
loop_
_entity.id
_entity.type
_entity.pdbx_description
1 polymer ?
#
loop_
_entity_poly.entity_id
_entity_poly.type
_entity_poly.pdbx_seq_one_letter_code
_entity_poly.pdbx_strand_id
1 'polypeptide(L)'
;MINNPALLIATILWVFFIPRAIVLFYRFIKNNKRFIEKDLIRIPNDPKIIFQITTRSATKTSVVKRGIDSVISSCNKIKYSKYEISVITEDYNDIITLNSSMCKVVCVSKKFKTNAIKKGRALQYAVEYRRKENQHSSD
;
A
#
# COMPACT_ATOMS: atom_id res chain seq x y z
N MET A 1 -15.04 48.57 -29.42
CA MET A 1 -13.75 47.84 -29.49
C MET A 1 -12.89 48.29 -28.33
N ILE A 2 -12.33 47.36 -27.56
CA ILE A 2 -11.43 47.70 -26.45
C ILE A 2 -10.14 48.23 -27.08
N ASN A 3 -9.93 49.55 -27.09
CA ASN A 3 -8.76 50.20 -27.70
C ASN A 3 -7.50 50.11 -26.83
N ASN A 4 -7.56 49.41 -25.70
CA ASN A 4 -6.43 49.23 -24.79
C ASN A 4 -5.99 47.76 -24.77
N PRO A 5 -4.83 47.41 -25.34
CA PRO A 5 -4.38 46.02 -25.45
C PRO A 5 -4.14 45.37 -24.09
N ALA A 6 -3.75 46.14 -23.07
CA ALA A 6 -3.58 45.61 -21.71
C ALA A 6 -4.93 45.17 -21.10
N LEU A 7 -6.01 45.92 -21.37
CA LEU A 7 -7.35 45.59 -20.89
C LEU A 7 -7.93 44.36 -21.61
N LEU A 8 -7.57 44.16 -22.87
CA LEU A 8 -7.95 42.98 -23.67
C LEU A 8 -7.23 41.72 -23.18
N ILE A 9 -5.93 41.83 -22.87
CA ILE A 9 -5.16 40.72 -22.28
C ILE A 9 -5.70 40.38 -20.89
N ALA A 10 -5.98 41.39 -20.06
CA ALA A 10 -6.52 41.18 -18.72
C ALA A 10 -7.90 40.51 -18.75
N THR A 11 -8.78 40.87 -19.68
CA THR A 11 -10.10 40.24 -19.84
C THR A 11 -10.00 38.80 -20.35
N ILE A 12 -9.10 38.51 -21.30
CA ILE A 12 -8.85 37.13 -21.75
C ILE A 12 -8.35 36.27 -20.58
N LEU A 13 -7.36 36.74 -19.82
CA LEU A 13 -6.86 36.03 -18.64
C LEU A 13 -7.99 35.82 -17.62
N TRP A 14 -8.80 36.84 -17.35
CA TRP A 14 -9.96 36.72 -16.46
C TRP A 14 -10.93 35.61 -16.87
N VAL A 15 -11.31 35.58 -18.15
CA VAL A 15 -12.29 34.61 -18.68
C VAL A 15 -11.75 33.18 -18.67
N PHE A 16 -10.45 32.96 -18.83
CA PHE A 16 -9.88 31.60 -18.79
C PHE A 16 -9.55 31.12 -17.38
N PHE A 17 -9.05 31.99 -16.50
CA PHE A 17 -8.54 31.58 -15.19
C PHE A 17 -9.66 31.44 -14.14
N ILE A 18 -10.68 32.31 -14.15
CA ILE A 18 -11.74 32.28 -13.14
C ILE A 18 -12.63 31.04 -13.24
N PRO A 19 -13.13 30.64 -14.43
CA PRO A 19 -13.91 29.42 -14.54
C PRO A 19 -13.11 28.18 -14.11
N ARG A 20 -11.81 28.14 -14.46
CA ARG A 20 -10.92 27.06 -14.00
C ARG A 20 -10.75 27.05 -12.49
N ALA A 21 -10.56 28.21 -11.87
CA ALA A 21 -10.43 28.34 -10.42
C ALA A 21 -11.71 27.90 -9.69
N ILE A 22 -12.89 28.28 -10.19
CA ILE A 22 -14.19 27.85 -9.65
C ILE A 22 -14.35 26.33 -9.72
N VAL A 23 -14.01 25.71 -10.87
CA VAL A 23 -14.06 24.25 -11.01
C VAL A 23 -13.09 23.55 -10.05
N LEU A 24 -11.87 24.09 -9.90
CA LEU A 24 -10.88 23.55 -8.98
C LEU A 24 -11.36 23.63 -7.53
N PHE A 25 -11.90 24.78 -7.13
CA PHE A 25 -12.43 25.02 -5.79
C PHE A 25 -13.66 24.14 -5.49
N TYR A 26 -14.57 24.00 -6.46
CA TYR A 26 -15.70 23.08 -6.35
C TYR A 26 -15.25 21.63 -6.18
N ARG A 27 -14.26 21.18 -6.97
CA ARG A 27 -13.67 19.84 -6.83
C ARG A 27 -13.01 19.65 -5.47
N PHE A 28 -12.32 20.68 -4.97
CA PHE A 28 -11.71 20.67 -3.65
C PHE A 28 -12.75 20.49 -2.55
N ILE A 29 -13.80 21.34 -2.50
CA ILE A 29 -14.88 21.22 -1.50
C ILE A 29 -15.60 19.88 -1.60
N LYS A 30 -15.98 19.47 -2.82
CA LYS A 30 -16.72 18.21 -3.04
C LYS A 30 -15.91 16.99 -2.62
N ASN A 31 -14.62 16.99 -2.90
CA ASN A 31 -13.75 15.87 -2.56
C ASN A 31 -13.17 15.98 -1.14
N ASN A 32 -13.33 17.11 -0.44
CA ASN A 32 -12.80 17.28 0.92
C ASN A 32 -13.32 16.17 1.87
N LYS A 33 -14.60 15.79 1.74
CA LYS A 33 -15.21 14.68 2.50
C LYS A 33 -14.67 13.29 2.17
N ARG A 34 -13.96 13.13 1.04
CA ARG A 34 -13.24 11.88 0.69
C ARG A 34 -11.82 11.85 1.26
N PHE A 35 -11.23 13.02 1.57
CA PHE A 35 -9.89 13.13 2.14
C PHE A 35 -9.90 13.17 3.66
N ILE A 36 -11.01 13.56 4.28
CA ILE A 36 -11.20 13.45 5.72
C ILE A 36 -11.34 11.96 6.06
N GLU A 37 -10.32 11.41 6.73
CA GLU A 37 -10.37 10.08 7.35
C GLU A 37 -11.65 10.01 8.19
N LYS A 38 -12.59 9.16 7.77
CA LYS A 38 -13.77 8.86 8.59
C LYS A 38 -13.29 8.06 9.79
N ASP A 39 -13.88 8.30 10.95
CA ASP A 39 -13.67 7.47 12.14
C ASP A 39 -13.82 5.99 11.74
N LEU A 40 -12.73 5.24 11.90
CA LEU A 40 -12.65 3.84 11.51
C LEU A 40 -13.51 3.02 12.49
N ILE A 41 -14.77 2.79 12.13
CA ILE A 41 -15.68 1.94 12.90
C ILE A 41 -15.28 0.48 12.65
N ARG A 42 -14.99 -0.25 13.73
CA ARG A 42 -14.66 -1.69 13.68
C ARG A 42 -15.89 -2.48 13.22
N ILE A 43 -15.74 -3.29 12.18
CA ILE A 43 -16.78 -4.22 11.71
C ILE A 43 -16.56 -5.55 12.45
N PRO A 44 -17.55 -6.06 13.22
CA PRO A 44 -17.36 -7.20 14.13
C PRO A 44 -17.03 -8.55 13.46
N ASN A 45 -17.13 -8.66 12.13
CA ASN A 45 -16.73 -9.85 11.38
C ASN A 45 -15.26 -9.77 10.93
N ASP A 46 -14.33 -9.64 11.89
CA ASP A 46 -12.91 -9.44 11.60
C ASP A 46 -12.30 -10.68 10.91
N PRO A 47 -11.96 -10.62 9.61
CA PRO A 47 -11.33 -11.73 8.89
C PRO A 47 -9.87 -11.88 9.32
N LYS A 48 -9.23 -13.03 9.15
CA LYS A 48 -7.76 -13.08 9.32
C LYS A 48 -7.07 -12.29 8.19
N ILE A 49 -6.33 -11.22 8.52
CA ILE A 49 -5.58 -10.43 7.53
C ILE A 49 -4.11 -10.89 7.47
N ILE A 50 -3.63 -11.23 6.27
CA ILE A 50 -2.21 -11.52 6.04
C ILE A 50 -1.56 -10.31 5.35
N PHE A 51 -0.76 -9.55 6.09
CA PHE A 51 0.03 -8.44 5.56
C PHE A 51 1.28 -8.99 4.85
N GLN A 52 1.24 -9.00 3.52
CA GLN A 52 2.35 -9.52 2.71
C GLN A 52 3.30 -8.40 2.27
N ILE A 53 4.58 -8.50 2.63
CA ILE A 53 5.65 -7.60 2.19
C ILE A 53 6.55 -8.37 1.23
N THR A 54 6.54 -8.00 -0.06
CA THR A 54 7.45 -8.59 -1.06
C THR A 54 8.70 -7.75 -1.21
N THR A 55 9.87 -8.34 -1.03
CA THR A 55 11.18 -7.70 -1.22
C THR A 55 12.13 -8.59 -2.00
N ARG A 56 13.16 -8.01 -2.60
CA ARG A 56 14.29 -8.78 -3.15
C ARG A 56 15.31 -9.13 -2.07
N SER A 57 15.48 -8.23 -1.09
CA SER A 57 16.36 -8.38 0.06
C SER A 57 15.91 -7.38 1.13
N ALA A 58 15.50 -7.87 2.29
CA ALA A 58 15.05 -7.09 3.43
C ALA A 58 16.23 -6.47 4.19
N THR A 59 17.36 -7.17 4.23
CA THR A 59 18.58 -6.75 4.93
C THR A 59 19.25 -5.53 4.32
N LYS A 60 19.15 -5.34 2.99
CA LYS A 60 19.77 -4.20 2.31
C LYS A 60 19.13 -2.84 2.62
N THR A 61 17.86 -2.83 3.05
CA THR A 61 17.14 -1.58 3.30
C THR A 61 16.26 -1.69 4.53
N SER A 62 16.31 -0.70 5.42
CA SER A 62 15.51 -0.65 6.65
C SER A 62 13.99 -0.51 6.41
N VAL A 63 13.57 -0.37 5.16
CA VAL A 63 12.17 -0.17 4.74
C VAL A 63 11.30 -1.35 5.14
N VAL A 64 11.80 -2.58 5.02
CA VAL A 64 11.01 -3.78 5.37
C VAL A 64 10.73 -3.83 6.86
N LYS A 65 11.75 -3.61 7.69
CA LYS A 65 11.60 -3.56 9.15
C LYS A 65 10.64 -2.46 9.58
N ARG A 66 10.79 -1.25 9.02
CA ARG A 66 9.86 -0.14 9.25
C ARG A 66 8.42 -0.50 8.84
N GLY A 67 8.25 -1.25 7.75
CA GLY A 67 6.95 -1.76 7.31
C GLY A 67 6.32 -2.72 8.31
N ILE A 68 7.10 -3.66 8.85
CA ILE A 68 6.66 -4.58 9.91
C ILE A 68 6.22 -3.80 11.15
N ASP A 69 7.05 -2.89 11.63
CA ASP A 69 6.76 -2.07 12.83
C ASP A 69 5.52 -1.19 12.63
N SER A 70 5.34 -0.66 11.41
CA SER A 70 4.15 0.11 11.03
C SER A 70 2.87 -0.72 11.09
N VAL A 71 2.91 -1.96 10.58
CA VAL A 71 1.76 -2.87 10.67
C VAL A 71 1.43 -3.22 12.12
N ILE A 72 2.44 -3.57 12.93
CA ILE A 72 2.26 -3.91 14.35
C ILE A 72 1.65 -2.73 15.10
N SER A 73 2.24 -1.53 14.96
CA SER A 73 1.75 -0.33 15.65
C SER A 73 0.34 0.05 15.20
N SER A 74 0.01 -0.12 13.92
CA SER A 74 -1.34 0.16 13.40
C SER A 74 -2.37 -0.83 13.95
N CYS A 75 -2.09 -2.14 13.92
CA CYS A 75 -2.99 -3.16 14.45
C CYS A 75 -3.20 -2.99 15.97
N ASN A 76 -2.13 -2.66 16.71
CA ASN A 76 -2.21 -2.39 18.15
C ASN A 76 -3.10 -1.18 18.47
N LYS A 77 -2.99 -0.09 17.71
CA LYS A 77 -3.83 1.13 17.91
C LYS A 77 -5.33 0.83 17.79
N ILE A 78 -5.70 -0.05 16.87
CA ILE A 78 -7.10 -0.45 16.66
C ILE A 78 -7.50 -1.73 17.40
N LYS A 79 -6.63 -2.25 18.28
CA LYS A 79 -6.80 -3.52 19.03
C LYS A 79 -7.15 -4.71 18.13
N TYR A 80 -6.56 -4.76 16.94
CA TYR A 80 -6.75 -5.83 15.99
C TYR A 80 -5.71 -6.94 16.20
N SER A 81 -6.16 -8.15 16.53
CA SER A 81 -5.29 -9.29 16.84
C SER A 81 -5.29 -10.39 15.77
N LYS A 82 -6.28 -10.42 14.87
CA LYS A 82 -6.43 -11.45 13.84
C LYS A 82 -5.59 -11.14 12.59
N TYR A 83 -4.28 -11.03 12.75
CA TYR A 83 -3.37 -10.77 11.62
C TYR A 83 -2.09 -11.60 11.65
N GLU A 84 -1.47 -11.71 10.48
CA GLU A 84 -0.15 -12.32 10.28
C GLU A 84 0.66 -11.42 9.34
N ILE A 85 1.96 -11.28 9.59
CA ILE A 85 2.87 -10.55 8.69
C ILE A 85 3.72 -11.58 7.96
N SER A 86 3.68 -11.58 6.63
CA SER A 86 4.47 -12.49 5.79
C SER A 86 5.43 -11.70 4.90
N VAL A 87 6.73 -11.96 5.05
CA VAL A 87 7.78 -11.35 4.23
C VAL A 87 8.21 -12.35 3.17
N ILE A 88 7.96 -12.02 1.90
CA ILE A 88 8.39 -12.83 0.76
C ILE A 88 9.68 -12.24 0.21
N THR A 89 10.77 -13.00 0.27
CA THR A 89 12.10 -12.55 -0.14
C THR A 89 12.76 -13.50 -1.13
N GLU A 90 13.72 -13.02 -1.91
CA GLU A 90 14.59 -13.86 -2.74
C GLU A 90 15.96 -14.10 -2.08
N ASP A 91 16.22 -13.48 -0.92
CA ASP A 91 17.48 -13.53 -0.18
C ASP A 91 17.36 -14.41 1.07
N TYR A 92 18.12 -15.50 1.13
CA TYR A 92 18.09 -16.43 2.26
C TYR A 92 18.61 -15.82 3.56
N ASN A 93 19.47 -14.79 3.50
CA ASN A 93 20.01 -14.14 4.69
C ASN A 93 18.94 -13.38 5.49
N ASP A 94 17.85 -13.00 4.82
CA ASP A 94 16.73 -12.33 5.47
C ASP A 94 15.99 -13.24 6.45
N ILE A 95 16.02 -14.57 6.25
CA ILE A 95 15.41 -15.54 7.17
C ILE A 95 16.06 -15.41 8.55
N ILE A 96 17.40 -15.34 8.59
CA ILE A 96 18.17 -15.24 9.83
C ILE A 96 17.97 -13.85 10.45
N THR A 97 18.04 -12.82 9.62
CA THR A 97 18.03 -11.43 10.10
C THR A 97 16.67 -11.02 10.67
N LEU A 98 15.58 -11.49 10.06
CA LEU A 98 14.21 -11.17 10.49
C LEU A 98 13.64 -12.21 11.47
N ASN A 99 14.41 -13.21 11.89
CA ASN A 99 13.94 -14.26 12.81
C ASN A 99 13.48 -13.71 14.16
N SER A 100 14.02 -12.57 14.59
CA SER A 100 13.64 -11.88 15.83
C SER A 100 12.38 -11.01 15.70
N SER A 101 11.87 -10.83 14.48
CA SER A 101 10.69 -9.99 14.22
C SER A 101 9.42 -10.82 14.22
N MET A 102 8.28 -10.21 14.59
CA MET A 102 6.96 -10.87 14.58
C MET A 102 6.41 -11.04 13.15
N CYS A 103 7.16 -11.76 12.29
CA CYS A 103 6.80 -12.01 10.90
C CYS A 103 7.25 -13.40 10.42
N LYS A 104 6.47 -14.01 9.52
CA LYS A 104 6.83 -15.24 8.81
C LYS A 104 7.65 -14.88 7.57
N VAL A 105 8.91 -15.30 7.52
CA VAL A 105 9.77 -15.08 6.34
C VAL A 105 9.69 -16.28 5.42
N VAL A 106 9.40 -16.04 4.14
CA VAL A 106 9.29 -17.06 3.10
C VAL A 106 10.26 -16.69 1.98
N CYS A 107 11.31 -17.50 1.82
CA CYS A 107 12.26 -17.32 0.73
C CYS A 107 11.76 -18.04 -0.54
N VAL A 108 11.71 -17.30 -1.64
CA VAL A 108 11.32 -17.84 -2.95
C VAL A 108 12.41 -18.79 -3.43
N SER A 109 12.08 -20.07 -3.52
CA SER A 109 13.01 -21.08 -4.04
C SER A 109 13.50 -20.72 -5.43
N LYS A 110 14.83 -20.80 -5.67
CA LYS A 110 15.41 -20.59 -7.01
C LYS A 110 14.88 -21.60 -8.04
N LYS A 111 14.41 -22.77 -7.60
CA LYS A 111 13.84 -23.82 -8.45
C LYS A 111 12.39 -23.53 -8.86
N PHE A 112 11.74 -22.52 -8.25
CA PHE A 112 10.37 -22.15 -8.60
C PHE A 112 10.32 -21.52 -9.99
N LYS A 113 9.57 -22.19 -10.89
CA LYS A 113 9.34 -21.78 -12.28
C LYS A 113 7.93 -21.21 -12.44
N THR A 114 7.84 -20.06 -13.09
CA THR A 114 6.59 -19.41 -13.49
C THR A 114 6.88 -18.50 -14.68
N ASN A 115 5.85 -18.16 -15.44
CA ASN A 115 5.91 -17.15 -16.49
C ASN A 115 6.09 -15.73 -15.92
N ALA A 116 5.72 -15.51 -14.66
CA ALA A 116 5.85 -14.21 -14.01
C ALA A 116 7.32 -13.92 -13.63
N ILE A 117 7.73 -12.66 -13.77
CA ILE A 117 9.10 -12.21 -13.43
C ILE A 117 9.11 -11.34 -12.17
N LYS A 118 10.26 -11.29 -11.48
CA LYS A 118 10.54 -10.39 -10.34
C LYS A 118 9.42 -10.41 -9.28
N LYS A 119 8.74 -9.28 -9.04
CA LYS A 119 7.65 -9.18 -8.05
C LYS A 119 6.50 -10.15 -8.36
N GLY A 120 6.13 -10.33 -9.63
CA GLY A 120 5.08 -11.26 -10.02
C GLY A 120 5.42 -12.70 -9.64
N ARG A 121 6.69 -13.10 -9.81
CA ARG A 121 7.20 -14.40 -9.39
C ARG A 121 7.05 -14.61 -7.87
N ALA A 122 7.46 -13.62 -7.08
CA ALA A 122 7.34 -13.68 -5.63
C ALA A 122 5.88 -13.75 -5.17
N LEU A 123 4.99 -12.96 -5.80
CA LEU A 123 3.55 -12.98 -5.49
C LEU A 123 2.93 -14.34 -5.77
N GLN A 124 3.22 -14.94 -6.93
CA GLN A 124 2.70 -16.26 -7.27
C GLN A 124 3.24 -17.34 -6.34
N TYR A 125 4.55 -17.30 -6.04
CA TYR A 125 5.15 -18.22 -5.08
C TYR A 125 4.45 -18.15 -3.72
N ALA A 126 4.14 -16.94 -3.24
CA ALA A 126 3.46 -16.74 -1.97
C ALA A 126 2.03 -17.33 -1.96
N VAL A 127 1.31 -17.27 -3.08
CA VAL A 127 -0.01 -17.90 -3.21
C VAL A 127 0.12 -19.42 -3.17
N GLU A 128 1.04 -19.99 -3.95
CA GLU A 128 1.26 -21.44 -3.99
C GLU A 128 1.78 -22.00 -2.66
N TYR A 129 2.66 -21.27 -1.99
CA TYR A 129 3.16 -21.61 -0.66
C TYR A 129 2.01 -21.67 0.35
N ARG A 130 1.13 -20.66 0.36
CA ARG A 130 -0.06 -20.64 1.23
C ARG A 130 -1.06 -21.75 0.92
N ARG A 131 -1.24 -22.10 -0.36
CA ARG A 131 -2.07 -23.25 -0.76
C ARG A 131 -1.52 -24.57 -0.22
N LYS A 132 -0.21 -24.77 -0.29
CA LYS A 132 0.45 -25.98 0.24
C LYS A 132 0.36 -26.10 1.75
N GLU A 133 0.41 -24.97 2.45
CA GLU A 133 0.34 -24.90 3.91
C GLU A 133 -1.10 -24.92 4.45
N ASN A 134 -2.12 -25.13 3.61
CA ASN A 134 -3.55 -25.02 3.96
C ASN A 134 -3.95 -23.69 4.63
N GLN A 135 -3.19 -22.61 4.41
CA GLN A 135 -3.49 -21.28 4.96
C GLN A 135 -4.63 -20.56 4.22
N HIS A 136 -5.37 -21.26 3.34
CA HIS A 136 -6.55 -20.75 2.63
C HIS A 136 -7.88 -21.17 3.27
N SER A 137 -7.85 -21.95 4.35
CA SER A 137 -9.05 -22.35 5.06
C SER A 137 -9.65 -21.15 5.78
N SER A 138 -10.91 -20.88 5.49
CA SER A 138 -11.73 -19.86 6.10
C SER A 138 -12.02 -20.28 7.55
N ASP A 139 -11.48 -19.52 8.50
CA ASP A 139 -12.03 -19.40 9.86
C ASP A 139 -12.82 -18.10 9.94
#